data_AF-A0A2D5GAL1-F1
#
_entry.id   AF-A0A2D5GAL1-F1
#
_cell.length_a   1.000
_cell.length_b   1.000
_cell.length_c   1.000
_cell.angle_alpha   90.00
_cell.angle_beta   90.00
_cell.angle_gamma   90.00
#
_symmetry.space_group_name_H-M   'P 1'
#
loop_
_entity.id
_entity.type
_entity.pdbx_description
1 polymer ?
#
loop_
_entity_poly.entity_id
_entity_poly.type
_entity_poly.pdbx_seq_one_letter_code
_entity_poly.pdbx_strand_id
1 'polypeptide(L)'
;MKRHIIFSLLLAIGLITACSEPSATDEQHKQSSAVSTGLQVSEAERWYSAAMVEQGKVIFQQNCAQCHGGFAQGNPDWRQPKADGRYLPPPLNGSGHAWHHPLDQLRQVIKYGRGPDIPSDMPAWDDKLSDQEIDATIAWFQSRWPEPIYQAWNRPKH
;
A
#
# COMPACT_ATOMS: atom_id res chain seq x y z
N MET A 1 71.89 17.00 24.66
CA MET A 1 71.81 17.58 23.32
C MET A 1 70.94 18.84 23.42
N LYS A 2 71.51 20.00 23.09
CA LYS A 2 71.00 21.38 23.25
C LYS A 2 70.04 21.71 22.08
N ARG A 3 68.82 22.18 22.33
CA ARG A 3 68.34 23.59 22.37
C ARG A 3 68.39 24.36 21.02
N HIS A 4 67.17 24.72 20.58
CA HIS A 4 66.70 26.05 20.11
C HIS A 4 66.59 26.38 18.61
N ILE A 5 65.35 26.60 18.10
CA ILE A 5 64.59 27.86 17.83
C ILE A 5 65.13 28.69 16.61
N ILE A 6 64.23 29.05 15.66
CA ILE A 6 63.94 30.44 15.14
C ILE A 6 63.69 30.56 13.61
N PHE A 7 62.45 30.97 13.30
CA PHE A 7 61.93 31.97 12.32
C PHE A 7 62.21 31.86 10.81
N SER A 8 61.12 31.99 10.03
CA SER A 8 60.77 33.20 9.22
C SER A 8 59.49 32.87 8.45
N LEU A 9 58.31 33.38 8.80
CA LEU A 9 57.77 34.72 8.58
C LEU A 9 57.93 35.21 7.11
N LEU A 10 56.89 35.00 6.31
CA LEU A 10 56.58 35.91 5.20
C LEU A 10 55.08 36.22 5.21
N LEU A 11 54.86 37.47 5.58
CA LEU A 11 53.63 38.24 5.69
C LEU A 11 53.26 38.75 4.29
N ALA A 12 52.05 38.47 3.82
CA ALA A 12 51.45 39.21 2.72
C ALA A 12 50.04 39.63 3.13
N ILE A 13 49.96 40.88 3.57
CA ILE A 13 48.75 41.62 3.93
C ILE A 13 48.07 42.03 2.61
N GLY A 14 46.84 41.55 2.39
CA GLY A 14 45.94 42.03 1.34
C GLY A 14 44.76 42.77 1.97
N LEU A 15 44.60 44.03 1.62
CA LEU A 15 43.67 45.00 2.20
C LEU A 15 42.20 44.70 1.87
N ILE A 16 41.40 44.63 2.94
CA ILE A 16 40.09 45.27 3.17
C ILE A 16 39.30 45.73 1.93
N THR A 17 38.14 45.12 1.70
CA THR A 17 36.93 45.84 1.30
C THR A 17 35.73 45.15 1.95
N ALA A 18 35.15 45.83 2.93
CA ALA A 18 33.85 45.52 3.51
C ALA A 18 32.76 46.05 2.57
N CYS A 19 31.66 45.30 2.39
CA CYS A 19 30.30 45.81 2.22
C CYS A 19 29.29 44.65 2.17
N SER A 20 28.56 44.52 3.29
CA SER A 20 27.12 44.24 3.41
C SER A 20 26.48 43.04 2.72
N GLU A 21 25.99 42.11 3.57
CA GLU A 21 24.92 41.15 3.24
C GLU A 21 23.57 41.86 3.02
N PRO A 22 22.81 41.43 2.01
CA PRO A 22 21.35 41.46 2.03
C PRO A 22 20.79 40.03 2.05
N SER A 23 19.95 39.75 3.04
CA SER A 23 19.10 38.57 3.14
C SER A 23 17.96 38.57 2.11
N ALA A 24 17.56 37.36 1.70
CA ALA A 24 16.32 36.98 1.00
C ALA A 24 16.22 37.50 -0.46
N THR A 25 15.87 36.73 -1.48
CA THR A 25 14.99 35.56 -1.65
C THR A 25 15.41 34.80 -2.92
N ASP A 26 14.90 33.58 -3.03
CA ASP A 26 14.36 32.96 -4.26
C ASP A 26 15.03 31.65 -4.68
N GLU A 27 14.13 30.67 -4.76
CA GLU A 27 14.31 29.30 -5.18
C GLU A 27 14.80 29.25 -6.62
N GLN A 28 15.85 28.47 -6.91
CA GLN A 28 16.04 27.94 -8.25
C GLN A 28 16.68 26.56 -8.22
N HIS A 29 15.77 25.59 -8.20
CA HIS A 29 15.91 24.24 -8.72
C HIS A 29 16.98 24.12 -9.82
N LYS A 30 18.02 23.32 -9.55
CA LYS A 30 18.86 22.76 -10.61
C LYS A 30 19.37 21.38 -10.22
N GLN A 31 18.62 20.34 -10.56
CA GLN A 31 19.26 19.16 -11.13
C GLN A 31 18.37 18.46 -12.14
N SER A 32 18.91 18.40 -13.35
CA SER A 32 18.31 17.90 -14.58
C SER A 32 18.59 16.41 -14.74
N SER A 33 17.52 15.68 -15.08
CA SER A 33 17.46 14.64 -16.10
C SER A 33 18.42 13.44 -16.05
N ALA A 34 17.82 12.26 -15.82
CA ALA A 34 18.04 11.11 -16.67
C ALA A 34 16.68 10.42 -16.91
N VAL A 35 16.16 10.59 -18.12
CA VAL A 35 14.97 9.92 -18.64
C VAL A 35 15.24 8.43 -18.75
N SER A 36 14.49 7.63 -17.99
CA SER A 36 14.28 6.21 -18.26
C SER A 36 12.80 5.99 -18.52
N THR A 37 12.46 5.89 -19.80
CA THR A 37 11.13 5.51 -20.27
C THR A 37 10.88 4.05 -19.93
N GLY A 38 10.30 3.81 -18.77
CA GLY A 38 9.65 2.56 -18.39
C GLY A 38 8.33 2.91 -17.75
N LEU A 39 7.25 2.30 -18.23
CA LEU A 39 5.85 2.45 -17.83
C LEU A 39 5.66 2.80 -16.34
N GLN A 40 5.76 4.09 -15.98
CA GLN A 40 5.40 4.57 -14.66
C GLN A 40 3.90 4.79 -14.68
N VAL A 41 3.17 3.70 -14.49
CA VAL A 41 1.83 3.81 -13.92
C VAL A 41 2.06 4.45 -12.55
N SER A 42 1.64 5.70 -12.40
CA SER A 42 1.50 6.29 -11.09
C SER A 42 0.48 5.43 -10.34
N GLU A 43 0.95 4.51 -9.51
CA GLU A 43 0.17 3.96 -8.41
C GLU A 43 -0.37 5.18 -7.68
N ALA A 44 -1.65 5.52 -7.91
CA ALA A 44 -2.33 6.41 -6.98
C ALA A 44 -2.12 5.77 -5.62
N GLU A 45 -1.48 6.51 -4.71
CA GLU A 45 -0.87 5.99 -3.51
C GLU A 45 -1.81 4.97 -2.86
N ARG A 46 -1.43 3.68 -2.97
CA ARG A 46 -2.25 2.60 -2.46
C ARG A 46 -2.32 2.77 -0.95
N TRP A 47 -3.45 2.53 -0.32
CA TRP A 47 -3.57 2.66 1.14
C TRP A 47 -2.71 1.64 1.91
N TYR A 48 -2.19 0.64 1.19
CA TYR A 48 -1.31 -0.42 1.70
C TYR A 48 0.10 -0.31 1.13
N SER A 49 1.07 -0.81 1.90
CA SER A 49 2.46 -0.97 1.46
C SER A 49 2.71 -2.36 0.85
N ALA A 50 3.84 -2.51 0.16
CA ALA A 50 4.29 -3.82 -0.32
C ALA A 50 4.50 -4.85 0.81
N ALA A 51 4.94 -4.40 1.99
CA ALA A 51 5.10 -5.27 3.16
C ALA A 51 3.76 -5.82 3.66
N MET A 52 2.71 -4.98 3.69
CA MET A 52 1.35 -5.43 4.03
C MET A 52 0.83 -6.46 3.03
N VAL A 53 1.12 -6.28 1.73
CA VAL A 53 0.74 -7.24 0.69
C VAL A 53 1.44 -8.58 0.91
N GLU A 54 2.74 -8.61 1.21
CA GLU A 54 3.44 -9.90 1.44
C GLU A 54 2.98 -10.59 2.72
N GLN A 55 2.75 -9.85 3.81
CA GLN A 55 2.15 -10.43 5.03
C GLN A 55 0.76 -11.00 4.74
N GLY A 56 -0.09 -10.23 4.05
CA GLY A 56 -1.44 -10.63 3.67
C GLY A 56 -1.46 -11.86 2.77
N LYS A 57 -0.43 -12.06 1.95
CA LYS A 57 -0.27 -13.27 1.14
C LYS A 57 -0.19 -14.51 1.97
N VAL A 58 0.67 -14.50 2.98
CA VAL A 58 0.87 -15.65 3.86
C VAL A 58 -0.45 -16.00 4.55
N ILE A 59 -1.11 -15.00 5.13
CA ILE A 59 -2.40 -15.16 5.82
C ILE A 59 -3.46 -15.69 4.85
N PHE A 60 -3.60 -15.06 3.67
CA PHE A 60 -4.62 -15.45 2.70
C PHE A 60 -4.41 -16.89 2.21
N GLN A 61 -3.17 -17.28 1.89
CA GLN A 61 -2.90 -18.64 1.41
C GLN A 61 -3.19 -19.70 2.46
N GLN A 62 -2.90 -19.42 3.74
CA GLN A 62 -3.13 -20.35 4.84
C GLN A 62 -4.62 -20.50 5.18
N ASN A 63 -5.39 -19.41 5.06
CA ASN A 63 -6.71 -19.31 5.68
C ASN A 63 -7.87 -19.16 4.69
N CYS A 64 -7.64 -18.47 3.57
CA CYS A 64 -8.72 -18.00 2.69
C CYS A 64 -8.72 -18.73 1.34
N ALA A 65 -7.54 -19.10 0.84
CA ALA A 65 -7.33 -19.66 -0.49
C ALA A 65 -8.04 -21.00 -0.71
N GLN A 66 -8.30 -21.78 0.35
CA GLN A 66 -9.07 -23.03 0.26
C GLN A 66 -10.48 -22.83 -0.32
N CYS A 67 -11.08 -21.66 -0.11
CA CYS A 67 -12.42 -21.34 -0.58
C CYS A 67 -12.40 -20.29 -1.70
N HIS A 68 -11.56 -19.25 -1.56
CA HIS A 68 -11.49 -18.15 -2.52
C HIS A 68 -10.44 -18.35 -3.63
N GLY A 69 -9.70 -19.46 -3.62
CA GLY A 69 -8.66 -19.78 -4.59
C GLY A 69 -7.35 -19.01 -4.38
N GLY A 70 -6.23 -19.56 -4.85
CA GLY A 70 -4.88 -19.02 -4.61
C GLY A 70 -4.63 -17.61 -5.16
N PHE A 71 -5.43 -17.13 -6.12
CA PHE A 71 -5.40 -15.78 -6.67
C PHE A 71 -6.64 -14.96 -6.32
N ALA A 72 -7.39 -15.36 -5.28
CA ALA A 72 -8.65 -14.71 -4.89
C ALA A 72 -9.71 -14.73 -6.03
N GLN A 73 -9.65 -15.72 -6.92
CA GLN A 73 -10.56 -15.83 -8.08
C GLN A 73 -11.96 -16.32 -7.73
N GLY A 74 -12.18 -16.84 -6.52
CA GLY A 74 -13.46 -17.36 -6.05
C GLY A 74 -13.94 -18.59 -6.82
N ASN A 75 -15.19 -18.95 -6.59
CA ASN A 75 -15.89 -19.98 -7.35
C ASN A 75 -16.57 -19.36 -8.58
N PRO A 76 -16.52 -19.96 -9.79
CA PRO A 76 -17.17 -19.42 -10.98
C PRO A 76 -18.70 -19.24 -10.84
N ASP A 77 -19.35 -20.09 -10.05
CA ASP A 77 -20.80 -20.10 -9.84
C ASP A 77 -21.22 -19.27 -8.61
N TRP A 78 -20.36 -18.39 -8.10
CA TRP A 78 -20.59 -17.59 -6.88
C TRP A 78 -21.89 -16.78 -6.82
N ARG A 79 -22.49 -16.50 -7.99
CA ARG A 79 -23.76 -15.76 -8.09
C ARG A 79 -24.97 -16.63 -7.80
N GLN A 80 -24.83 -17.94 -7.89
CA GLN A 80 -25.92 -18.89 -7.64
C GLN A 80 -25.79 -19.46 -6.23
N PRO A 81 -26.87 -19.43 -5.43
CA PRO A 81 -26.88 -20.17 -4.18
C PRO A 81 -26.87 -21.68 -4.45
N LYS A 82 -26.29 -22.44 -3.54
CA LYS A 82 -26.44 -23.90 -3.49
C LYS A 82 -27.90 -24.29 -3.21
N ALA A 83 -28.21 -25.58 -3.30
CA ALA A 83 -29.54 -26.12 -2.96
C ALA A 83 -29.98 -25.80 -1.52
N ASP A 84 -29.04 -25.60 -0.59
CA ASP A 84 -29.28 -25.21 0.80
C ASP A 84 -29.45 -23.68 0.98
N GLY A 85 -29.45 -22.91 -0.12
CA GLY A 85 -29.57 -21.45 -0.12
C GLY A 85 -28.26 -20.70 0.17
N ARG A 86 -27.15 -21.39 0.50
CA ARG A 86 -25.89 -20.74 0.85
C ARG A 86 -25.11 -20.32 -0.40
N TYR A 87 -24.50 -19.14 -0.35
CA TYR A 87 -23.69 -18.64 -1.46
C TYR A 87 -22.27 -19.24 -1.46
N LEU A 88 -21.76 -19.49 -2.66
CA LEU A 88 -20.37 -19.90 -2.88
C LEU A 88 -19.41 -18.70 -2.75
N PRO A 89 -18.11 -18.94 -2.49
CA PRO A 89 -17.14 -17.88 -2.27
C PRO A 89 -17.01 -16.94 -3.49
N PRO A 90 -17.29 -15.63 -3.36
CA PRO A 90 -17.15 -14.70 -4.47
C PRO A 90 -15.67 -14.44 -4.81
N PRO A 91 -15.37 -14.02 -6.06
CA PRO A 91 -14.07 -13.50 -6.43
C PRO A 91 -13.75 -12.22 -5.62
N LEU A 92 -12.55 -12.19 -5.03
CA LEU A 92 -12.02 -11.06 -4.26
C LEU A 92 -10.95 -10.29 -5.03
N ASN A 93 -10.53 -10.77 -6.20
CA ASN A 93 -9.48 -10.17 -7.03
C ASN A 93 -9.95 -9.06 -7.99
N GLY A 94 -11.15 -8.51 -7.76
CA GLY A 94 -11.70 -7.41 -8.56
C GLY A 94 -12.56 -7.84 -9.75
N SER A 95 -12.64 -9.15 -10.05
CA SER A 95 -13.59 -9.69 -11.05
C SER A 95 -15.02 -9.89 -10.51
N GLY A 96 -15.19 -9.80 -9.19
CA GLY A 96 -16.46 -9.92 -8.48
C GLY A 96 -17.04 -8.56 -8.06
N HIS A 97 -17.85 -8.57 -7.00
CA HIS A 97 -18.51 -7.36 -6.47
C HIS A 97 -17.79 -6.72 -5.27
N ALA A 98 -16.66 -7.29 -4.82
CA ALA A 98 -15.94 -6.82 -3.63
C ALA A 98 -15.57 -5.32 -3.68
N TRP A 99 -15.30 -4.79 -4.87
CA TRP A 99 -14.94 -3.39 -5.08
C TRP A 99 -16.10 -2.40 -4.93
N HIS A 100 -17.34 -2.87 -4.79
CA HIS A 100 -18.48 -2.01 -4.42
C HIS A 100 -18.54 -1.72 -2.91
N HIS A 101 -17.71 -2.39 -2.10
CA HIS A 101 -17.73 -2.27 -0.65
C HIS A 101 -16.57 -1.39 -0.14
N PRO A 102 -16.83 -0.47 0.81
CA PRO A 102 -15.77 0.29 1.46
C PRO A 102 -14.91 -0.61 2.36
N LEU A 103 -13.72 -0.13 2.72
CA LEU A 103 -12.71 -0.91 3.45
C LEU A 103 -13.22 -1.42 4.80
N ASP A 104 -13.98 -0.60 5.52
CA ASP A 104 -14.62 -0.97 6.78
C ASP A 104 -15.61 -2.12 6.60
N GLN A 105 -16.45 -2.09 5.56
CA GLN A 105 -17.37 -3.19 5.29
C GLN A 105 -16.62 -4.48 4.95
N LEU A 106 -15.51 -4.41 4.20
CA LEU A 106 -14.66 -5.58 3.94
C LEU A 106 -14.09 -6.16 5.24
N ARG A 107 -13.61 -5.31 6.16
CA ARG A 107 -13.16 -5.74 7.50
C ARG A 107 -14.27 -6.42 8.28
N GLN A 108 -15.48 -5.85 8.29
CA GLN A 108 -16.63 -6.40 9.02
C GLN A 108 -16.98 -7.82 8.54
N VAL A 109 -16.99 -8.04 7.22
CA VAL A 109 -17.26 -9.37 6.65
C VAL A 109 -16.18 -10.38 7.03
N ILE A 110 -14.90 -9.97 7.09
CA ILE A 110 -13.83 -10.88 7.55
C ILE A 110 -13.97 -11.16 9.04
N LYS A 111 -14.16 -10.13 9.87
CA LYS A 111 -14.28 -10.27 11.32
C LYS A 111 -15.42 -11.19 11.71
N TYR A 112 -16.61 -10.94 11.19
CA TYR A 112 -17.84 -11.55 11.68
C TYR A 112 -18.46 -12.59 10.74
N GLY A 113 -17.81 -12.87 9.60
CA GLY A 113 -18.39 -13.69 8.54
C GLY A 113 -19.62 -13.02 7.93
N ARG A 114 -20.53 -13.83 7.38
CA ARG A 114 -21.88 -13.36 7.02
C ARG A 114 -22.90 -13.98 7.96
N GLY A 115 -23.73 -13.12 8.54
CA GLY A 115 -24.81 -13.50 9.45
C GLY A 115 -25.95 -14.26 8.77
N PRO A 116 -27.00 -14.64 9.53
CA PRO A 116 -28.09 -15.49 9.04
C PRO A 116 -28.86 -14.91 7.86
N ASP A 117 -28.87 -13.59 7.68
CA ASP A 117 -29.56 -12.90 6.59
C ASP A 117 -29.00 -13.23 5.21
N ILE A 118 -27.71 -13.60 5.14
CA ILE A 118 -27.07 -14.06 3.90
C ILE A 118 -26.28 -15.34 4.21
N PRO A 119 -26.95 -16.51 4.13
CA PRO A 119 -26.33 -17.79 4.45
C PRO A 119 -25.04 -17.99 3.66
N SER A 120 -23.92 -18.18 4.38
CA SER A 120 -22.58 -18.34 3.80
C SER A 120 -21.72 -19.26 4.66
N ASP A 121 -20.87 -20.06 4.01
CA ASP A 121 -19.84 -20.91 4.63
C ASP A 121 -18.61 -20.14 5.13
N MET A 122 -18.57 -18.81 4.93
CA MET A 122 -17.47 -17.97 5.39
C MET A 122 -17.47 -17.84 6.93
N PRO A 123 -16.43 -18.33 7.63
CA PRO A 123 -16.35 -18.23 9.09
C PRO A 123 -15.99 -16.81 9.54
N ALA A 124 -16.24 -16.53 10.83
CA ALA A 124 -15.70 -15.37 11.54
C ALA A 124 -14.21 -15.57 11.87
N TRP A 125 -13.47 -14.46 11.93
CA TRP A 125 -12.02 -14.42 12.14
C TRP A 125 -11.58 -13.45 13.25
N ASP A 126 -12.52 -12.77 13.92
CA ASP A 126 -12.24 -11.81 15.00
C ASP A 126 -11.50 -12.43 16.20
N ASP A 127 -11.65 -13.74 16.42
CA ASP A 127 -10.97 -14.51 17.44
C ASP A 127 -9.60 -15.07 17.00
N LYS A 128 -9.25 -14.95 15.72
CA LYS A 128 -8.08 -15.61 15.11
C LYS A 128 -7.08 -14.65 14.48
N LEU A 129 -7.55 -13.52 13.95
CA LEU A 129 -6.72 -12.53 13.26
C LEU A 129 -6.90 -11.18 13.93
N SER A 130 -5.78 -10.49 14.13
CA SER A 130 -5.78 -9.08 14.53
C SER A 130 -6.29 -8.18 13.39
N ASP A 131 -6.69 -6.95 13.74
CA ASP A 131 -7.12 -5.94 12.75
C ASP A 131 -6.06 -5.67 11.68
N GLN A 132 -4.78 -5.70 12.07
CA GLN A 132 -3.65 -5.51 11.16
C GLN A 132 -3.48 -6.68 10.18
N GLU A 133 -3.74 -7.90 10.63
CA GLU A 133 -3.71 -9.10 9.79
C GLU A 133 -4.91 -9.15 8.83
N ILE A 134 -6.07 -8.69 9.28
CA ILE A 134 -7.25 -8.50 8.41
C ILE A 134 -6.94 -7.46 7.34
N ASP A 135 -6.35 -6.33 7.70
CA ASP A 135 -5.94 -5.29 6.75
C ASP A 135 -4.90 -5.80 5.75
N ALA A 136 -3.89 -6.52 6.23
CA ALA A 136 -2.91 -7.16 5.35
C ALA A 136 -3.59 -8.12 4.36
N THR A 137 -4.55 -8.93 4.83
CA THR A 137 -5.32 -9.84 3.98
C THR A 137 -6.12 -9.10 2.90
N ILE A 138 -6.73 -7.96 3.24
CA ILE A 138 -7.46 -7.11 2.28
C ILE A 138 -6.50 -6.48 1.27
N ALA A 139 -5.40 -5.90 1.75
CA ALA A 139 -4.35 -5.33 0.91
C ALA A 139 -3.87 -6.34 -0.13
N TRP A 140 -3.66 -7.59 0.30
CA TRP A 140 -3.25 -8.66 -0.60
C TRP A 140 -4.26 -8.91 -1.71
N PHE A 141 -5.55 -9.13 -1.44
CA PHE A 141 -6.49 -9.40 -2.54
C PHE A 141 -6.74 -8.16 -3.40
N GLN A 142 -6.70 -6.96 -2.82
CA GLN A 142 -6.83 -5.70 -3.56
C GLN A 142 -5.63 -5.40 -4.46
N SER A 143 -4.44 -5.95 -4.15
CA SER A 143 -3.28 -5.83 -5.04
C SER A 143 -3.41 -6.65 -6.32
N ARG A 144 -4.46 -7.49 -6.46
CA ARG A 144 -4.79 -8.20 -7.70
C ARG A 144 -5.85 -7.46 -8.52
N TRP A 145 -6.41 -6.38 -7.99
CA TRP A 145 -7.44 -5.64 -8.71
C TRP A 145 -6.80 -4.95 -9.92
N PRO A 146 -7.42 -5.06 -11.10
CA PRO A 146 -7.02 -4.24 -12.24
C PRO A 146 -7.03 -2.76 -11.85
N GLU A 147 -6.07 -1.98 -12.37
CA GLU A 147 -5.93 -0.56 -12.05
C GLU A 147 -7.26 0.21 -12.15
N PRO A 148 -8.09 0.06 -13.21
CA PRO A 148 -9.37 0.76 -13.30
C PRO A 148 -10.35 0.44 -12.17
N ILE A 149 -10.33 -0.80 -11.66
CA ILE A 149 -11.20 -1.25 -10.56
C ILE A 149 -10.74 -0.62 -9.24
N TYR A 150 -9.44 -0.63 -8.97
CA TYR A 150 -8.92 0.03 -7.76
C TYR A 150 -9.19 1.53 -7.79
N GLN A 151 -8.98 2.21 -8.92
CA GLN A 151 -9.27 3.63 -9.06
C GLN A 151 -10.75 3.95 -8.85
N ALA A 152 -11.66 3.11 -9.35
CA ALA A 152 -13.09 3.27 -9.14
C ALA A 152 -13.49 3.12 -7.67
N TRP A 153 -12.84 2.19 -6.95
CA TRP A 153 -13.03 1.98 -5.52
C TRP A 153 -12.46 3.13 -4.68
N ASN A 154 -11.23 3.57 -4.98
CA ASN A 154 -10.51 4.61 -4.22
C ASN A 154 -11.03 6.03 -4.47
N ARG A 155 -11.94 6.21 -5.44
CA ARG A 155 -12.52 7.52 -5.72
C ARG A 155 -13.39 8.00 -4.54
N PRO A 156 -13.18 9.23 -4.04
CA PRO A 156 -14.08 9.83 -3.06
C PRO A 156 -15.54 9.75 -3.51
N LYS A 157 -16.42 9.33 -2.61
CA LYS A 157 -17.87 9.39 -2.83
C LYS A 157 -18.32 10.77 -2.33
N HIS A 158 -19.00 11.51 -3.20
CA HIS A 158 -19.51 12.85 -2.91
C HIS A 158 -20.74 12.79 -1.99
#